data_AF-A0A832MHF2-F1
#
_entry.id   AF-A0A832MHF2-F1
#
_cell.length_a   1.000
_cell.length_b   1.000
_cell.length_c   1.000
_cell.angle_alpha   90.00
_cell.angle_beta   90.00
_cell.angle_gamma   90.00
#
_symmetry.space_group_name_H-M   'P 1'
#
loop_
_entity.id
_entity.type
_entity.pdbx_description
1 polymer ?
#
loop_
_entity_poly.entity_id
_entity_poly.type
_entity_poly.pdbx_seq_one_letter_code
_entity_poly.pdbx_strand_id
1 'polypeptide(L)'
;MAEQKTQTELENLCGGDKEVYEMLLDTMLLDPRKVGVTMKEAAENAKRFEKEKDLIRANIWYRVAGGLAIYEGNVKKVAEYFSESQRLSGTNYSILKDPEKAVAKAQEYYKKHLKE
;
A
#
# COMPACT_ATOMS: atom_id res chain seq x y z
N MET A 1 -34.23 4.02 16.15
CA MET A 1 -33.97 3.40 14.84
C MET A 1 -32.49 3.14 14.77
N ALA A 2 -32.06 1.88 14.70
CA ALA A 2 -30.63 1.56 14.60
C ALA A 2 -30.19 1.83 13.16
N GLU A 3 -29.30 2.81 12.97
CA GLU A 3 -28.63 3.03 11.69
C GLU A 3 -27.83 1.77 11.36
N GLN A 4 -28.25 1.03 10.33
CA GLN A 4 -27.43 -0.03 9.76
C GLN A 4 -26.19 0.65 9.16
N LYS A 5 -25.08 0.67 9.91
CA LYS A 5 -23.78 1.10 9.38
C LYS A 5 -23.40 0.12 8.28
N THR A 6 -23.58 0.53 7.03
CA THR A 6 -23.08 -0.19 5.87
C THR A 6 -21.56 -0.20 5.95
N GLN A 7 -20.98 -1.32 6.39
CA GLN A 7 -19.53 -1.49 6.42
C GLN A 7 -19.01 -1.50 4.98
N THR A 8 -17.97 -0.72 4.74
CA THR A 8 -17.24 -0.70 3.46
C THR A 8 -16.61 -2.07 3.19
N GLU A 9 -16.30 -2.39 1.94
CA GLU A 9 -15.64 -3.67 1.60
C GLU A 9 -14.29 -3.84 2.31
N LEU A 10 -13.55 -2.75 2.53
CA LEU A 10 -12.31 -2.75 3.29
C LEU A 10 -12.55 -3.04 4.79
N GLU A 11 -13.58 -2.47 5.40
CA GLU A 11 -13.95 -2.77 6.79
C GLU A 11 -14.39 -4.23 6.95
N ASN A 12 -15.15 -4.76 5.98
CA ASN A 12 -15.56 -6.15 5.95
C ASN A 12 -14.35 -7.09 5.78
N LEU A 13 -13.40 -6.73 4.92
CA LEU A 13 -12.14 -7.47 4.74
C LEU A 13 -11.37 -7.53 6.05
N CYS A 14 -11.24 -6.41 6.75
CA CYS A 14 -10.48 -6.34 8.00
C CYS A 14 -11.20 -7.01 9.17
N GLY A 15 -12.48 -7.38 9.03
CA GLY A 15 -13.23 -8.13 10.05
C GLY A 15 -13.33 -7.41 11.41
N GLY A 16 -13.26 -6.08 11.41
CA GLY A 16 -13.19 -5.26 12.63
C GLY A 16 -11.79 -5.07 13.21
N ASP A 17 -10.74 -5.62 12.59
CA ASP A 17 -9.35 -5.33 12.94
C ASP A 17 -8.99 -3.91 12.51
N LYS A 18 -9.13 -2.98 13.45
CA LYS A 18 -8.89 -1.56 13.23
C LYS A 18 -7.43 -1.27 12.85
N GLU A 19 -6.48 -2.03 13.36
CA GLU A 19 -5.07 -1.83 13.02
C GLU A 19 -4.81 -2.17 11.56
N VAL A 20 -5.30 -3.32 11.09
CA VAL A 20 -5.11 -3.72 9.69
C VAL A 20 -5.87 -2.78 8.75
N TYR A 21 -7.04 -2.31 9.16
CA TYR A 21 -7.78 -1.28 8.43
C TYR A 21 -6.94 -0.02 8.25
N GLU A 22 -6.37 0.53 9.33
CA GLU A 22 -5.51 1.72 9.27
C GLU A 22 -4.23 1.49 8.44
N MET A 23 -3.66 0.28 8.49
CA MET A 23 -2.50 -0.07 7.66
C MET A 23 -2.84 -0.03 6.17
N LEU A 24 -3.98 -0.60 5.77
CA LEU A 24 -4.36 -0.76 4.37
C LEU A 24 -5.02 0.49 3.77
N LEU A 25 -5.72 1.29 4.58
CA LEU A 25 -6.45 2.48 4.13
C LEU A 25 -5.59 3.43 3.28
N ASP A 26 -4.35 3.67 3.70
CA ASP A 26 -3.47 4.66 3.06
C ASP A 26 -2.41 4.05 2.13
N THR A 27 -2.34 2.71 2.06
CA THR A 27 -1.23 1.98 1.42
C THR A 27 -1.67 1.00 0.35
N MET A 28 -2.90 0.47 0.45
CA MET A 28 -3.42 -0.56 -0.44
C MET A 28 -3.96 0.04 -1.74
N LEU A 29 -3.63 -0.60 -2.86
CA LEU A 29 -4.19 -0.27 -4.17
C LEU A 29 -5.34 -1.23 -4.46
N LEU A 30 -6.55 -0.69 -4.70
CA LEU A 30 -7.74 -1.53 -4.93
C LEU A 30 -7.66 -2.39 -6.21
N ASP A 31 -7.02 -1.86 -7.25
CA ASP A 31 -6.71 -2.61 -8.48
C ASP A 31 -5.31 -2.21 -9.00
N PRO A 32 -4.26 -2.89 -8.50
CA PRO A 32 -2.87 -2.61 -8.86
C PRO A 32 -2.58 -2.78 -10.36
N ARG A 33 -3.40 -3.54 -11.09
CA ARG A 33 -3.26 -3.78 -12.54
C ARG A 33 -3.53 -2.52 -13.37
N LYS A 34 -4.31 -1.56 -12.83
CA LYS A 34 -4.62 -0.29 -13.49
C LYS A 34 -3.51 0.75 -13.40
N VAL A 35 -2.48 0.49 -12.60
CA VAL A 35 -1.35 1.41 -12.41
C VAL A 35 -0.50 1.53 -13.67
N GLY A 36 -0.48 0.48 -14.51
CA GLY A 36 0.20 0.51 -15.81
C GLY A 36 1.74 0.50 -15.75
N VAL A 37 2.33 0.31 -14.57
CA VAL A 37 3.78 0.11 -14.39
C VAL A 37 4.04 -1.03 -13.41
N THR A 38 5.23 -1.62 -13.51
CA THR A 38 5.72 -2.63 -12.58
C THR A 38 6.26 -2.02 -11.29
N MET A 39 6.38 -2.83 -10.22
CA MET A 39 7.02 -2.43 -8.97
C MET A 39 8.45 -1.91 -9.21
N LYS A 40 9.18 -2.56 -10.11
CA LYS A 40 10.55 -2.17 -10.46
C LYS A 40 10.60 -0.79 -11.12
N GLU A 41 9.77 -0.54 -12.13
CA GLU A 41 9.71 0.76 -12.81
C GLU A 41 9.30 1.88 -11.85
N ALA A 42 8.34 1.62 -10.95
CA ALA A 42 7.95 2.57 -9.92
C ALA A 42 9.13 2.92 -9.00
N ALA A 43 9.90 1.91 -8.54
CA ALA A 43 11.07 2.12 -7.70
C ALA A 43 12.22 2.86 -8.43
N GLU A 44 12.42 2.59 -9.72
CA GLU A 44 13.41 3.30 -10.55
C GLU A 44 13.02 4.77 -10.75
N ASN A 45 11.74 5.05 -11.02
CA ASN A 45 11.23 6.41 -11.09
C ASN A 45 11.41 7.15 -9.77
N ALA A 46 11.10 6.52 -8.64
CA ALA A 46 11.28 7.10 -7.30
C ALA A 46 12.74 7.56 -7.09
N LYS A 47 13.69 6.66 -7.35
CA LYS A 47 15.13 6.93 -7.21
C LYS A 47 15.62 8.01 -8.19
N ARG A 48 15.06 8.08 -9.40
CA ARG A 48 15.39 9.13 -10.37
C ARG A 48 14.97 10.50 -9.83
N PHE A 49 13.72 10.66 -9.43
CA PHE A 49 13.22 11.93 -8.89
C PHE A 49 13.92 12.34 -7.60
N GLU A 50 14.31 11.38 -6.77
CA GLU A 50 15.09 11.65 -5.57
C GLU A 50 16.47 12.26 -5.91
N LYS A 51 17.17 11.72 -6.91
CA LYS A 51 18.43 12.28 -7.42
C LYS A 51 18.26 13.66 -8.04
N GLU A 52 17.12 13.89 -8.70
CA GLU A 52 16.74 15.19 -9.26
C GLU A 52 16.27 16.19 -8.19
N LYS A 53 16.23 15.80 -6.91
CA LYS A 53 15.71 16.57 -5.77
C LYS A 53 14.22 16.92 -5.87
N ASP A 54 13.48 16.28 -6.76
CA ASP A 54 12.02 16.35 -6.80
C ASP A 54 11.45 15.36 -5.78
N LEU A 55 11.53 15.74 -4.51
CA LEU A 55 11.15 14.88 -3.38
C LEU A 55 9.66 14.54 -3.37
N ILE A 56 8.81 15.43 -3.91
CA ILE A 56 7.36 15.21 -4.00
C ILE A 56 7.09 14.06 -4.95
N ARG A 57 7.67 14.08 -6.16
CA ARG A 57 7.50 12.98 -7.11
C ARG A 57 8.18 11.71 -6.64
N ALA A 58 9.36 11.81 -6.03
CA ALA A 58 10.03 10.65 -5.44
C ALA A 58 9.13 9.93 -4.41
N ASN A 59 8.52 10.69 -3.50
CA ASN A 59 7.58 10.17 -2.52
C ASN A 59 6.37 9.47 -3.16
N ILE A 60 5.73 10.09 -4.16
CA ILE A 60 4.59 9.49 -4.87
C ILE A 60 5.00 8.15 -5.49
N TRP A 61 6.15 8.08 -6.14
CA TRP A 61 6.64 6.85 -6.77
C TRP A 61 7.01 5.77 -5.76
N TYR A 62 7.58 6.11 -4.61
CA TYR A 62 7.79 5.14 -3.52
C TYR A 62 6.47 4.58 -2.98
N ARG A 63 5.42 5.41 -2.85
CA ARG A 63 4.07 4.93 -2.47
C ARG A 63 3.50 3.95 -3.49
N VAL A 64 3.64 4.27 -4.79
CA VAL A 64 3.21 3.38 -5.87
C VAL A 64 3.97 2.05 -5.83
N ALA A 65 5.30 2.09 -5.69
CA ALA A 65 6.13 0.89 -5.56
C ALA A 65 5.75 0.06 -4.32
N GLY A 66 5.47 0.72 -3.18
CA GLY A 66 5.00 0.09 -1.95
C GLY A 66 3.64 -0.61 -2.14
N GLY A 67 2.67 0.07 -2.74
CA GLY A 67 1.35 -0.52 -3.04
C GLY A 67 1.43 -1.72 -4.00
N LEU A 68 2.30 -1.64 -5.02
CA LEU A 68 2.56 -2.78 -5.92
C LEU A 68 3.27 -3.93 -5.19
N ALA A 69 4.18 -3.63 -4.25
CA ALA A 69 4.81 -4.66 -3.42
C ALA A 69 3.80 -5.39 -2.53
N ILE A 70 2.75 -4.72 -2.03
CA ILE A 70 1.64 -5.36 -1.31
C ILE A 70 0.92 -6.36 -2.23
N TYR A 71 0.68 -5.98 -3.48
CA TYR A 71 0.04 -6.83 -4.48
C TYR A 71 0.88 -8.05 -4.87
N GLU A 72 2.19 -7.88 -5.00
CA GLU A 72 3.12 -8.98 -5.26
C GLU A 72 3.38 -9.87 -4.03
N GLY A 73 2.89 -9.47 -2.85
CA GLY A 73 3.12 -10.20 -1.60
C GLY A 73 4.54 -10.02 -1.04
N ASN A 74 5.28 -8.99 -1.48
CA ASN A 74 6.67 -8.79 -1.13
C ASN A 74 6.85 -7.89 0.10
N VAL A 75 6.69 -8.48 1.27
CA VAL A 75 6.80 -7.82 2.59
C VAL A 75 8.09 -7.00 2.73
N LYS A 76 9.23 -7.55 2.29
CA LYS A 76 10.53 -6.85 2.36
C LYS A 76 10.51 -5.55 1.57
N LYS A 77 9.93 -5.57 0.37
CA LYS A 77 9.81 -4.39 -0.49
C LYS A 77 8.77 -3.40 0.02
N VAL A 78 7.68 -3.87 0.63
CA VAL A 78 6.72 -3.00 1.34
C VAL A 78 7.45 -2.19 2.41
N ALA A 79 8.19 -2.86 3.30
CA ALA A 79 8.93 -2.19 4.35
C ALA A 79 9.97 -1.19 3.80
N GLU A 80 10.72 -1.57 2.76
CA GLU A 80 11.70 -0.70 2.09
C GLU A 80 11.06 0.57 1.53
N TYR A 81 10.04 0.43 0.67
CA TYR A 81 9.46 1.55 -0.05
C TYR A 81 8.64 2.49 0.83
N PHE A 82 7.87 1.96 1.78
CA PHE A 82 7.14 2.81 2.71
C PHE A 82 8.07 3.50 3.72
N SER A 83 9.21 2.90 4.08
CA SER A 83 10.24 3.59 4.89
C SER A 83 10.87 4.76 4.14
N GLU A 84 11.20 4.59 2.85
CA GLU A 84 11.71 5.68 2.02
C GLU A 84 10.66 6.78 1.83
N SER A 85 9.40 6.41 1.58
CA SER A 85 8.30 7.38 1.50
C SER A 85 8.12 8.14 2.82
N GLN A 86 8.20 7.47 3.98
CA GLN A 86 8.13 8.08 5.30
C GLN A 86 9.28 9.08 5.50
N ARG A 87 10.51 8.69 5.14
CA ARG A 87 11.69 9.55 5.24
C ARG A 87 11.54 10.84 4.42
N LEU A 88 10.96 10.75 3.22
CA LEU A 88 10.80 11.90 2.32
C LEU A 88 9.63 12.81 2.70
N SER A 89 8.53 12.24 3.18
CA SER A 89 7.29 13.00 3.43
C SER A 89 7.05 13.37 4.89
N GLY A 90 7.72 12.72 5.83
CA GLY A 90 7.41 12.80 7.26
C GLY A 90 6.10 12.11 7.64
N THR A 91 5.46 11.38 6.72
CA THR A 91 4.21 10.66 6.97
C THR A 91 4.49 9.36 7.71
N ASN A 92 3.79 9.13 8.81
CA ASN A 92 3.89 7.87 9.55
C ASN A 92 3.00 6.81 8.91
N TYR A 93 3.59 5.75 8.37
CA TYR A 93 2.82 4.63 7.80
C TYR A 93 2.61 3.52 8.82
N SER A 94 1.35 3.27 9.19
CA SER A 94 0.98 2.19 10.10
C SER A 94 1.41 0.80 9.60
N ILE A 95 1.49 0.61 8.28
CA ILE A 95 1.94 -0.66 7.68
C ILE A 95 3.36 -1.06 8.10
N LEU A 96 4.21 -0.10 8.48
CA LEU A 96 5.58 -0.39 8.91
C LEU A 96 5.65 -1.08 10.28
N LYS A 97 4.55 -1.07 11.07
CA LYS A 97 4.48 -1.78 12.35
C LYS A 97 4.39 -3.30 12.17
N ASP A 98 3.60 -3.73 11.20
CA ASP A 98 3.43 -5.14 10.84
C ASP A 98 3.10 -5.30 9.34
N PRO A 99 4.13 -5.22 8.48
CA PRO A 99 3.94 -5.34 7.04
C PRO A 99 3.44 -6.73 6.64
N GLU A 100 3.77 -7.78 7.39
CA GLU A 100 3.36 -9.15 7.11
C GLU A 100 1.84 -9.32 7.24
N LYS A 101 1.27 -8.85 8.35
CA LYS A 101 -0.17 -8.92 8.60
C LYS A 101 -0.97 -8.14 7.57
N ALA A 102 -0.51 -6.92 7.24
CA ALA A 102 -1.16 -6.09 6.22
C ALA A 102 -1.12 -6.76 4.84
N VAL A 103 0.05 -7.26 4.42
CA VAL A 103 0.20 -7.95 3.13
C VAL A 103 -0.67 -9.20 3.07
N ALA A 104 -0.68 -10.04 4.11
CA ALA A 104 -1.52 -11.23 4.17
C ALA A 104 -2.99 -10.89 3.99
N LYS A 105 -3.49 -9.84 4.65
CA LYS A 105 -4.88 -9.41 4.52
C LYS A 105 -5.20 -8.84 3.14
N ALA A 106 -4.32 -8.02 2.57
CA ALA A 106 -4.51 -7.49 1.22
C ALA A 106 -4.54 -8.62 0.16
N GLN A 107 -3.72 -9.66 0.35
CA GLN A 107 -3.70 -10.85 -0.51
C GLN A 107 -5.03 -11.61 -0.50
N GLU A 108 -5.75 -11.66 0.62
CA GLU A 108 -7.10 -12.25 0.68
C GLU A 108 -8.06 -11.49 -0.25
N TYR A 109 -8.01 -10.15 -0.22
CA TYR A 109 -8.83 -9.32 -1.10
C TYR A 109 -8.46 -9.53 -2.58
N TYR A 110 -7.17 -9.49 -2.93
CA TYR A 110 -6.74 -9.68 -4.32
C TYR A 110 -7.13 -11.06 -4.84
N LYS A 111 -7.02 -12.10 -4.01
CA LYS A 111 -7.47 -13.45 -4.38
C LYS A 111 -8.97 -13.55 -4.58
N LYS A 112 -9.77 -12.74 -3.89
CA LYS A 112 -11.23 -12.74 -3.98
C LYS A 112 -11.76 -11.90 -5.14
N HIS A 113 -11.11 -10.78 -5.45
CA HIS A 113 -11.62 -9.77 -6.38
C HIS A 113 -10.80 -9.59 -7.67
N LEU A 114 -9.52 -9.99 -7.66
CA LEU A 114 -8.61 -9.83 -8.81
C LEU A 114 -8.09 -11.15 -9.36
N LYS A 115 -8.55 -12.30 -8.85
CA LYS A 115 -8.38 -13.59 -9.53
C LYS A 115 -9.21 -13.57 -10.82
N GLU A 116 -8.50 -13.49 -11.95
CA GLU A 116 -8.94 -14.11 -13.21
C GLU A 116 -8.60 -15.61 -13.17
#